data_AF-A0AAE9DIQ4-F1
#
_entry.id   AF-A0AAE9DIQ4-F1
#
_cell.length_a   1.000
_cell.length_b   1.000
_cell.length_c   1.000
_cell.angle_alpha   90.00
_cell.angle_beta   90.00
_cell.angle_gamma   90.00
#
_symmetry.space_group_name_H-M   'P 1'
#
loop_
_entity.id
_entity.type
_entity.pdbx_description
1 polymer ?
#
loop_
_entity_poly.entity_id
_entity_poly.type
_entity_poly.pdbx_seq_one_letter_code
_entity_poly.pdbx_strand_id
1 'polypeptide(L)'
;MVNDKCWGIVRQYKNQGDAERMCKFTDGSVMANTKTSTENEALLKLVSNAGLKIVWFGLQCFEDALKGCTWDDGDQNIKYTNFKDDCGTNCGVSFNNYCYKIYDQQKSFDDAESYCKQRNSHLVSTHDRLEARFVAQMFQKQGKYWIGGHMNHTDYTWVDGSPSNYSPPMHYQNGSCMKLEVDDDGNDLDWLG
;
A
#
# COMPACT_ATOMS: atom_id res chain seq x y z
N MET A 1 22.02 4.14 -11.71
CA MET A 1 21.84 2.75 -12.14
C MET A 1 21.33 1.98 -10.94
N VAL A 2 20.24 1.21 -11.08
CA VAL A 2 19.63 0.41 -9.99
C VAL A 2 19.29 -0.95 -10.59
N ASN A 3 19.77 -2.04 -9.98
CA ASN A 3 19.63 -3.41 -10.49
C ASN A 3 19.98 -3.51 -12.00
N ASP A 4 21.13 -2.94 -12.38
CA ASP A 4 21.62 -2.89 -13.77
C ASP A 4 20.70 -2.16 -14.77
N LYS A 5 19.69 -1.43 -14.30
CA LYS A 5 18.81 -0.59 -15.14
C LYS A 5 19.26 0.87 -15.14
N CYS A 6 19.19 1.45 -16.33
CA CYS A 6 19.31 2.89 -16.57
C CYS A 6 17.99 3.41 -17.13
N TRP A 7 17.57 4.58 -16.63
CA TRP A 7 16.26 5.15 -16.92
C TRP A 7 16.44 6.56 -17.49
N GLY A 8 15.71 6.85 -18.55
CA GLY A 8 15.66 8.17 -19.19
C GLY A 8 14.21 8.66 -19.30
N ILE A 9 14.04 9.97 -19.38
CA ILE A 9 12.71 10.60 -19.53
C ILE A 9 12.59 11.18 -20.94
N VAL A 10 11.57 10.74 -21.67
CA VAL A 10 11.16 11.32 -22.96
C VAL A 10 9.89 12.16 -22.76
N ARG A 11 9.97 13.47 -23.02
CA ARG A 11 8.89 14.44 -22.71
C ARG A 11 7.84 14.63 -23.82
N GLN A 12 7.74 13.72 -24.80
CA GLN A 12 6.80 13.88 -25.91
C GLN A 12 5.43 13.25 -25.59
N TYR A 13 4.38 14.08 -25.43
CA TYR A 13 3.06 13.67 -24.93
C TYR A 13 2.04 13.40 -26.04
N LYS A 14 2.11 12.24 -26.69
CA LYS A 14 1.15 11.93 -27.76
C LYS A 14 0.22 10.75 -27.44
N ASN A 15 0.76 9.61 -27.02
CA ASN A 15 0.03 8.42 -26.56
C ASN A 15 1.04 7.31 -26.19
N GLN A 16 0.57 6.18 -25.65
CA GLN A 16 1.42 5.05 -25.27
C GLN A 16 2.21 4.46 -26.43
N GLY A 17 1.57 4.27 -27.60
CA GLY A 17 2.25 3.71 -28.78
C GLY A 17 3.34 4.62 -29.34
N ASP A 18 3.18 5.94 -29.23
CA ASP A 18 4.22 6.91 -29.55
C ASP A 18 5.36 6.88 -28.54
N ALA A 19 5.05 6.72 -27.24
CA ALA A 19 6.06 6.59 -26.19
C ALA A 19 6.91 5.33 -26.40
N GLU A 20 6.27 4.19 -26.69
CA GLU A 20 6.95 2.93 -27.00
C GLU A 20 7.88 3.08 -28.21
N ARG A 21 7.38 3.66 -29.31
CA ARG A 21 8.20 3.94 -30.50
C ARG A 21 9.38 4.82 -30.16
N MET A 22 9.15 5.91 -29.42
CA MET A 22 10.23 6.84 -29.06
C MET A 22 11.30 6.20 -28.17
N CYS A 23 10.93 5.35 -27.20
CA CYS A 23 11.90 4.62 -26.38
C CYS A 23 12.79 3.71 -27.25
N LYS A 24 12.19 3.01 -28.23
CA LYS A 24 12.92 2.16 -29.18
C LYS A 24 13.82 2.98 -30.10
N PHE A 25 13.35 4.12 -30.60
CA PHE A 25 14.10 4.97 -31.54
C PHE A 25 15.24 5.76 -30.90
N THR A 26 15.16 6.10 -29.61
CA THR A 26 16.16 6.96 -28.97
C THR A 26 17.48 6.21 -28.76
N ASP A 27 17.42 5.00 -28.17
CA ASP A 27 18.64 4.24 -27.79
C ASP A 27 18.46 2.71 -27.92
N GLY A 28 17.46 2.23 -28.66
CA GLY A 28 17.08 0.81 -28.65
C GLY A 28 16.51 0.33 -27.31
N SER A 29 16.08 1.27 -26.46
CA SER A 29 15.54 1.01 -25.14
C SER A 29 14.08 0.54 -25.20
N VAL A 30 13.62 -0.11 -24.14
CA VAL A 30 12.21 -0.44 -23.90
C VAL A 30 11.56 0.59 -22.97
N MET A 31 10.23 0.59 -22.87
CA MET A 31 9.58 1.38 -21.83
C MET A 31 10.01 0.91 -20.43
N ALA A 32 9.94 1.87 -19.52
CA ALA A 32 10.14 1.74 -18.09
C ALA A 32 9.46 0.47 -17.48
N ASN A 33 10.21 -0.40 -16.80
CA ASN A 33 9.68 -1.57 -16.08
C ASN A 33 10.31 -1.79 -14.70
N THR A 34 9.49 -2.02 -13.67
CA THR A 34 9.94 -2.24 -12.28
C THR A 34 9.61 -3.67 -11.87
N LYS A 35 10.64 -4.45 -11.54
CA LYS A 35 10.50 -5.84 -11.08
C LYS A 35 10.73 -5.98 -9.57
N THR A 36 11.03 -4.88 -8.89
CA THR A 36 11.27 -4.80 -7.43
C THR A 36 10.80 -3.45 -6.88
N SER A 37 10.60 -3.39 -5.56
CA SER A 37 10.26 -2.14 -4.85
C SER A 37 11.37 -1.09 -4.95
N THR A 38 12.64 -1.50 -4.88
CA THR A 38 13.80 -0.61 -5.02
C THR A 38 13.81 0.09 -6.38
N GLU A 39 13.48 -0.62 -7.46
CA GLU A 39 13.36 -0.02 -8.79
C GLU A 39 12.20 0.97 -8.88
N ASN A 40 11.06 0.64 -8.27
CA ASN A 40 9.89 1.51 -8.22
C ASN A 40 10.18 2.81 -7.47
N GLU A 41 10.81 2.75 -6.29
CA GLU A 41 11.23 3.94 -5.54
C GLU A 41 12.22 4.81 -6.31
N ALA A 42 13.20 4.19 -6.99
CA ALA A 42 14.18 4.91 -7.78
C ALA A 42 13.52 5.62 -8.98
N LEU A 43 12.58 4.96 -9.64
CA LEU A 43 11.83 5.54 -10.74
C LEU A 43 10.94 6.71 -10.27
N LEU A 44 10.25 6.56 -9.14
CA LEU A 44 9.42 7.62 -8.55
C LEU A 44 10.25 8.88 -8.23
N LYS A 45 11.46 8.71 -7.69
CA LYS A 45 12.41 9.81 -7.46
C LYS A 45 12.81 10.49 -8.77
N LEU A 46 13.10 9.72 -9.82
CA LEU A 46 13.44 10.27 -11.14
C LEU A 46 12.28 11.09 -11.73
N VAL A 47 11.07 10.55 -11.70
CA VAL A 47 9.85 11.17 -12.23
C VAL A 47 9.50 12.46 -11.48
N SER A 48 9.54 12.42 -10.15
CA SER A 48 9.26 13.59 -9.29
C SER A 48 10.32 14.68 -9.44
N ASN A 49 11.62 14.35 -9.48
CA ASN A 49 12.70 15.31 -9.72
C ASN A 49 12.58 15.99 -11.09
N ALA A 50 12.00 15.30 -12.08
CA ALA A 50 11.73 15.88 -13.39
C ALA A 50 10.45 16.73 -13.45
N GLY A 51 9.71 16.84 -12.34
CA GLY A 51 8.46 17.60 -12.23
C GLY A 51 7.28 16.93 -12.93
N LEU A 52 7.36 15.61 -13.17
CA LEU A 52 6.32 14.86 -13.87
C LEU A 52 5.35 14.23 -12.87
N LYS A 53 4.06 14.24 -13.21
CA LYS A 53 3.00 13.60 -12.41
C LYS A 53 2.53 12.27 -13.00
N ILE A 54 2.61 12.14 -14.32
CA ILE A 54 2.13 10.99 -15.08
C ILE A 54 3.18 10.66 -16.14
N VAL A 55 3.52 9.38 -16.25
CA VAL A 55 4.45 8.84 -17.25
C VAL A 55 3.88 7.55 -17.83
N TRP A 56 4.21 7.26 -19.09
CA TRP A 56 3.93 5.95 -19.69
C TRP A 56 4.87 4.90 -19.12
N PHE A 57 4.36 3.68 -18.98
CA PHE A 57 5.04 2.57 -18.35
C PHE A 57 4.91 1.31 -19.20
N GLY A 58 5.89 0.42 -19.14
CA GLY A 58 6.08 -0.68 -20.08
C GLY A 58 5.26 -1.93 -19.80
N LEU A 59 4.18 -1.83 -19.02
CA LEU A 59 3.33 -2.98 -18.70
C LEU A 59 2.08 -2.93 -19.56
N GLN A 60 1.87 -3.95 -20.39
CA GLN A 60 0.68 -4.09 -21.20
C GLN A 60 -0.11 -5.32 -20.76
N CYS A 61 -1.41 -5.15 -20.51
CA CYS A 61 -2.32 -6.22 -20.12
C CYS A 61 -3.45 -6.34 -21.13
N PHE A 62 -3.77 -7.56 -21.56
CA PHE A 62 -4.83 -7.83 -22.53
C PHE A 62 -6.19 -8.13 -21.87
N GLU A 63 -6.19 -8.41 -20.56
CA GLU A 63 -7.38 -8.72 -19.75
C GLU A 63 -7.27 -8.04 -18.38
N ASP A 64 -8.37 -8.05 -17.60
CA ASP A 64 -8.45 -7.48 -16.25
C ASP A 64 -7.62 -8.26 -15.19
N ALA A 65 -6.83 -9.25 -15.60
CA ALA A 65 -6.02 -10.10 -14.73
C ALA A 65 -4.52 -9.99 -15.03
N LEU A 66 -3.70 -10.03 -13.98
CA LEU A 66 -2.22 -10.02 -14.07
C LEU A 66 -1.65 -11.16 -14.93
N LYS A 67 -2.40 -12.26 -15.10
CA LYS A 67 -2.04 -13.40 -15.94
C LYS A 67 -1.97 -13.04 -17.43
N GLY A 68 -2.66 -11.98 -17.86
CA GLY A 68 -2.65 -11.48 -19.24
C GLY A 68 -1.68 -10.32 -19.47
N CYS A 69 -0.80 -10.01 -18.51
CA CYS A 69 0.14 -8.90 -18.61
C CYS A 69 1.51 -9.34 -19.15
N THR A 70 2.19 -8.43 -19.84
CA THR A 70 3.54 -8.63 -20.38
C THR A 70 4.28 -7.30 -20.34
N TRP A 71 5.54 -7.33 -19.91
CA TRP A 71 6.42 -6.18 -19.99
C TRP A 71 6.93 -5.98 -21.42
N ASP A 72 7.25 -4.74 -21.79
CA ASP A 72 7.86 -4.39 -23.08
C ASP A 72 9.19 -5.09 -23.36
N ASP A 73 9.86 -5.62 -22.32
CA ASP A 73 11.07 -6.45 -22.47
C ASP A 73 10.76 -7.93 -22.80
N GLY A 74 9.47 -8.28 -22.93
CA GLY A 74 8.97 -9.62 -23.19
C GLY A 74 8.75 -10.47 -21.95
N ASP A 75 9.04 -9.97 -20.75
CA ASP A 75 8.85 -10.73 -19.51
C ASP A 75 7.37 -10.84 -19.13
N GLN A 76 6.89 -12.08 -19.02
CA GLN A 76 5.53 -12.43 -18.61
C GLN A 76 5.45 -12.83 -17.13
N ASN A 77 6.58 -12.93 -16.44
CA ASN A 77 6.66 -13.34 -15.05
C ASN A 77 6.48 -12.14 -14.12
N ILE A 78 5.24 -11.66 -14.02
CA ILE A 78 4.89 -10.48 -13.23
C ILE A 78 4.94 -10.84 -11.73
N LYS A 79 6.12 -10.69 -11.11
CA LYS A 79 6.34 -10.95 -9.68
C LYS A 79 6.11 -9.74 -8.78
N TYR A 80 6.28 -8.55 -9.35
CA TYR A 80 6.14 -7.30 -8.64
C TYR A 80 5.14 -6.43 -9.38
N THR A 81 4.17 -5.93 -8.64
CA THR A 81 3.29 -4.86 -9.09
C THR A 81 3.19 -3.83 -7.97
N ASN A 82 2.98 -2.59 -8.37
CA ASN A 82 2.64 -1.49 -7.47
C ASN A 82 1.50 -0.69 -8.10
N PHE A 83 0.58 -1.42 -8.75
CA PHE A 83 -0.64 -0.84 -9.23
C PHE A 83 -1.36 -0.24 -8.03
N LYS A 84 -1.95 0.94 -8.23
CA LYS A 84 -2.95 1.43 -7.29
C LYS A 84 -4.09 0.42 -7.38
N ASP A 85 -4.23 -0.46 -6.39
CA ASP A 85 -5.28 -1.46 -6.42
C ASP A 85 -6.62 -0.74 -6.56
N ASP A 86 -7.37 -1.05 -7.61
CA ASP A 86 -8.80 -0.82 -7.60
C ASP A 86 -9.42 -1.95 -6.78
N CYS A 87 -9.20 -1.88 -5.48
CA CYS A 87 -10.05 -2.55 -4.52
C CYS A 87 -11.51 -2.07 -4.74
N GLY A 88 -12.25 -2.74 -5.64
CA GLY A 88 -13.58 -2.36 -6.15
C GLY A 88 -14.20 -1.08 -5.61
N THR A 89 -13.94 0.07 -6.23
CA THR A 89 -14.64 1.38 -6.09
C THR A 89 -14.87 1.95 -4.66
N ASN A 90 -14.61 1.23 -3.56
CA ASN A 90 -15.04 1.56 -2.19
C ASN A 90 -13.97 1.35 -1.09
N CYS A 91 -12.88 0.63 -1.38
CA CYS A 91 -11.70 0.54 -0.50
C CYS A 91 -10.94 1.86 -0.54
N GLY A 92 -10.45 2.30 0.62
CA GLY A 92 -9.67 3.53 0.72
C GLY A 92 -8.27 3.35 0.15
N VAL A 93 -7.45 2.57 0.86
CA VAL A 93 -6.06 2.27 0.51
C VAL A 93 -5.83 0.77 0.64
N SER A 94 -5.02 0.19 -0.23
CA SER A 94 -4.70 -1.23 -0.21
C SER A 94 -3.31 -1.52 0.33
N PHE A 95 -3.16 -2.68 0.98
CA PHE A 95 -1.87 -3.24 1.38
C PHE A 95 -1.98 -4.75 1.52
N ASN A 96 -1.05 -5.51 0.92
CA ASN A 96 -1.02 -6.98 0.98
C ASN A 96 -2.36 -7.68 0.65
N ASN A 97 -3.05 -7.22 -0.40
CA ASN A 97 -4.38 -7.71 -0.84
C ASN A 97 -5.54 -7.42 0.14
N TYR A 98 -5.33 -6.58 1.15
CA TYR A 98 -6.38 -6.11 2.07
C TYR A 98 -6.74 -4.65 1.82
N CYS A 99 -7.97 -4.30 2.21
CA CYS A 99 -8.57 -2.98 2.04
C CYS A 99 -8.64 -2.24 3.38
N TYR A 100 -8.07 -1.03 3.46
CA TYR A 100 -8.05 -0.22 4.67
C TYR A 100 -8.75 1.11 4.46
N LYS A 101 -9.44 1.59 5.50
CA LYS A 101 -10.15 2.86 5.46
C LYS A 101 -10.19 3.51 6.83
N ILE A 102 -9.80 4.78 6.89
CA ILE A 102 -9.92 5.59 8.10
C ILE A 102 -11.29 6.26 8.13
N TYR A 103 -11.90 6.24 9.31
CA TYR A 103 -13.08 7.01 9.63
C TYR A 103 -12.77 7.95 10.80
N ASP A 104 -12.65 9.25 10.53
CA ASP A 104 -12.43 10.30 11.53
C ASP A 104 -13.75 10.67 12.24
N GLN A 105 -14.38 9.68 12.87
CA GLN A 105 -15.60 9.85 13.67
C GLN A 105 -15.36 9.33 15.09
N GLN A 106 -15.62 10.17 16.09
CA GLN A 106 -15.57 9.71 17.48
C GLN A 106 -16.71 8.72 17.75
N LYS A 107 -16.34 7.49 18.13
CA LYS A 107 -17.25 6.39 18.45
C LYS A 107 -16.70 5.58 19.62
N SER A 108 -17.59 4.89 20.34
CA SER A 108 -17.19 3.80 21.21
C SER A 108 -16.59 2.66 20.37
N PHE A 109 -15.88 1.72 21.00
CA PHE A 109 -15.33 0.55 20.30
C PHE A 109 -16.43 -0.25 19.60
N ASP A 110 -17.51 -0.57 20.33
CA ASP A 110 -18.63 -1.37 19.81
C ASP A 110 -19.36 -0.68 18.66
N ASP A 111 -19.53 0.65 18.75
CA ASP A 111 -20.12 1.43 17.66
C ASP A 111 -19.20 1.49 16.44
N ALA A 112 -17.88 1.58 16.65
CA ALA A 112 -16.91 1.59 15.57
C ALA A 112 -16.86 0.23 14.84
N GLU A 113 -16.86 -0.88 15.59
CA GLU A 113 -16.93 -2.21 15.00
C GLU A 113 -18.27 -2.45 14.28
N SER A 114 -19.39 -2.06 14.89
CA SER A 114 -20.71 -2.15 14.25
C SER A 114 -20.76 -1.33 12.96
N TYR A 115 -20.11 -0.17 12.94
CA TYR A 115 -20.03 0.69 11.76
C TYR A 115 -19.21 0.06 10.63
N CYS A 116 -18.12 -0.65 10.96
CA CYS A 116 -17.35 -1.46 10.01
C CYS A 116 -18.16 -2.65 9.48
N LYS A 117 -18.83 -3.40 10.37
CA LYS A 117 -19.66 -4.57 9.99
C LYS A 117 -20.76 -4.23 8.99
N GLN A 118 -21.41 -3.07 9.15
CA GLN A 118 -22.41 -2.57 8.19
C GLN A 118 -21.87 -2.35 6.78
N ARG A 119 -20.54 -2.32 6.61
CA ARG A 119 -19.84 -2.13 5.35
C ARG A 119 -19.08 -3.39 4.92
N ASN A 120 -19.46 -4.54 5.44
CA ASN A 120 -18.81 -5.82 5.19
C ASN A 120 -17.31 -5.80 5.52
N SER A 121 -16.94 -5.11 6.61
CA SER A 121 -15.56 -5.04 7.10
C SER A 121 -15.51 -5.15 8.62
N HIS A 122 -14.30 -5.17 9.18
CA HIS A 122 -14.04 -5.14 10.61
C HIS A 122 -13.11 -3.97 10.96
N LEU A 123 -13.01 -3.62 12.24
CA LEU A 123 -11.88 -2.86 12.73
C LEU A 123 -10.57 -3.62 12.43
N VAL A 124 -9.52 -2.86 12.13
CA VAL A 124 -8.27 -3.40 11.58
C VAL A 124 -7.55 -4.35 12.55
N SER A 125 -7.17 -5.51 12.04
CA SER A 125 -6.18 -6.42 12.63
C SER A 125 -4.81 -6.15 12.02
N THR A 126 -3.74 -6.50 12.74
CA THR A 126 -2.37 -6.41 12.21
C THR A 126 -1.63 -7.70 12.50
N HIS A 127 -0.97 -8.25 11.50
CA HIS A 127 -0.35 -9.57 11.48
C HIS A 127 1.16 -9.53 11.22
N ASP A 128 1.70 -8.37 10.90
CA ASP A 128 3.14 -8.15 10.86
C ASP A 128 3.51 -6.67 11.08
N ARG A 129 4.81 -6.42 11.23
CA ARG A 129 5.37 -5.08 11.48
C ARG A 129 5.11 -4.10 10.33
N LEU A 130 5.14 -4.57 9.08
CA LEU A 130 4.95 -3.72 7.91
C LEU A 130 3.49 -3.28 7.78
N GLU A 131 2.55 -4.17 8.07
CA GLU A 131 1.12 -3.86 8.13
C GLU A 131 0.81 -2.87 9.25
N ALA A 132 1.33 -3.08 10.46
CA ALA A 132 1.16 -2.14 11.56
C ALA A 132 1.72 -0.75 11.22
N ARG A 133 2.88 -0.69 10.58
CA ARG A 133 3.47 0.55 10.07
C ARG A 133 2.60 1.22 9.00
N PHE A 134 2.14 0.43 8.04
CA PHE A 134 1.28 0.92 6.97
C PHE A 134 0.00 1.54 7.55
N VAL A 135 -0.66 0.87 8.48
CA VAL A 135 -1.88 1.37 9.16
C VAL A 135 -1.59 2.66 9.93
N ALA A 136 -0.48 2.74 10.67
CA ALA A 136 -0.09 3.96 11.39
C ALA A 136 0.11 5.15 10.44
N GLN A 137 0.79 4.94 9.32
CA GLN A 137 1.07 5.96 8.29
C GLN A 137 -0.19 6.50 7.59
N MET A 138 -1.32 5.79 7.66
CA MET A 138 -2.56 6.27 7.07
C MET A 138 -3.15 7.46 7.87
N PHE A 139 -2.85 7.58 9.16
CA PHE A 139 -3.39 8.65 10.01
C PHE A 139 -2.63 9.97 9.81
N GLN A 140 -3.37 11.04 9.53
CA GLN A 140 -2.79 12.37 9.30
C GLN A 140 -2.62 13.21 10.57
N LYS A 141 -3.23 12.77 11.67
CA LYS A 141 -3.19 13.46 12.97
C LYS A 141 -2.60 12.50 13.99
N GLN A 142 -1.90 13.08 14.95
CA GLN A 142 -1.45 12.33 16.12
C GLN A 142 -2.64 11.96 16.99
N GLY A 143 -2.54 10.83 17.67
CA GLY A 143 -3.56 10.40 18.62
C GLY A 143 -3.64 8.90 18.78
N LYS A 144 -4.74 8.46 19.41
CA LYS A 144 -5.04 7.05 19.67
C LYS A 144 -6.26 6.63 18.88
N TYR A 145 -6.11 5.62 18.04
CA TYR A 145 -7.13 5.16 17.10
C TYR A 145 -7.57 3.74 17.41
N TRP A 146 -8.86 3.45 17.27
CA TRP A 146 -9.38 2.10 17.49
C TRP A 146 -8.83 1.12 16.46
N ILE A 147 -8.39 -0.04 16.96
CA ILE A 147 -8.06 -1.23 16.15
C ILE A 147 -8.91 -2.39 16.66
N GLY A 148 -9.03 -3.46 15.87
CA GLY A 148 -10.00 -4.54 16.10
C GLY A 148 -9.63 -5.52 17.20
N GLY A 149 -8.79 -5.14 18.16
CA GLY A 149 -8.29 -6.07 19.16
C GLY A 149 -8.98 -5.91 20.51
N HIS A 150 -9.28 -7.06 21.10
CA HIS A 150 -9.70 -7.19 22.49
C HIS A 150 -8.64 -7.88 23.32
N MET A 151 -8.30 -7.28 24.46
CA MET A 151 -7.42 -7.89 25.46
C MET A 151 -8.26 -8.64 26.49
N ASN A 152 -7.86 -9.89 26.77
CA ASN A 152 -8.39 -10.72 27.83
C ASN A 152 -7.25 -11.15 28.75
N HIS A 153 -7.05 -10.40 29.84
CA HIS A 153 -5.99 -10.58 30.84
C HIS A 153 -4.57 -10.62 30.25
N THR A 154 -4.14 -11.78 29.74
CA THR A 154 -2.80 -12.04 29.21
C THR A 154 -2.74 -12.16 27.69
N ASP A 155 -3.86 -12.42 27.03
CA ASP A 155 -3.94 -12.64 25.58
C ASP A 155 -4.83 -11.61 24.91
N TYR A 156 -4.69 -11.44 23.59
CA TYR A 156 -5.61 -10.64 22.79
C TYR A 156 -6.20 -11.45 21.64
N THR A 157 -7.36 -11.02 21.17
CA THR A 157 -8.08 -11.60 20.03
C THR A 157 -8.57 -10.51 19.11
N TRP A 158 -8.57 -10.77 17.80
CA TRP A 158 -9.13 -9.86 16.81
C TRP A 158 -10.64 -10.10 16.62
N VAL A 159 -11.40 -9.02 16.46
CA VAL A 159 -12.86 -9.04 16.24
C VAL A 159 -13.27 -9.62 14.89
N ASP A 160 -12.34 -9.67 13.94
CA ASP A 160 -12.50 -10.31 12.63
C ASP A 160 -12.27 -11.83 12.67
N GLY A 161 -11.84 -12.38 13.82
CA GLY A 161 -11.54 -13.80 14.01
C GLY A 161 -10.18 -14.25 13.47
N SER A 162 -9.34 -13.32 13.02
CA SER A 162 -7.99 -13.60 12.54
C SER A 162 -7.06 -14.06 13.68
N PRO A 163 -5.99 -14.82 13.38
CA PRO A 163 -5.09 -15.33 14.40
C PRO A 163 -4.25 -14.22 15.05
N SER A 164 -4.08 -14.32 16.37
CA SER A 164 -3.20 -13.46 17.18
C SER A 164 -1.72 -13.87 17.02
N ASN A 165 -1.18 -13.79 15.81
CA ASN A 165 0.17 -14.25 15.44
C ASN A 165 1.26 -13.17 15.56
N TYR A 166 0.88 -11.92 15.78
CA TYR A 166 1.78 -10.78 15.86
C TYR A 166 1.25 -9.80 16.89
N SER A 167 2.07 -9.46 17.89
CA SER A 167 1.70 -8.50 18.93
C SER A 167 2.19 -7.10 18.53
N PRO A 168 1.32 -6.22 18.00
CA PRO A 168 1.68 -4.83 17.74
C PRO A 168 1.98 -4.07 19.06
N PRO A 169 2.59 -2.87 19.00
CA PRO A 169 2.74 -2.00 20.16
C PRO A 169 1.37 -1.41 20.49
N MET A 170 0.72 -1.91 21.54
CA MET A 170 -0.69 -1.64 21.85
C MET A 170 -0.84 -0.88 23.15
N HIS A 171 -1.70 0.15 23.16
CA HIS A 171 -2.19 0.78 24.38
C HIS A 171 -3.64 0.37 24.64
N TYR A 172 -3.93 -0.05 25.87
CA TYR A 172 -5.27 -0.48 26.28
C TYR A 172 -6.03 0.65 26.97
N GLN A 173 -7.32 0.78 26.69
CA GLN A 173 -8.23 1.61 27.51
C GLN A 173 -9.20 0.74 28.30
N ASN A 174 -9.38 1.07 29.59
CA ASN A 174 -10.27 0.39 30.53
C ASN A 174 -10.11 -1.15 30.58
N GLY A 175 -8.94 -1.67 30.19
CA GLY A 175 -8.55 -3.07 30.40
C GLY A 175 -8.98 -4.09 29.35
N SER A 176 -9.64 -3.71 28.24
CA SER A 176 -10.12 -4.72 27.27
C SER A 176 -10.16 -4.34 25.79
N CYS A 177 -10.15 -3.06 25.39
CA CYS A 177 -10.17 -2.67 23.97
C CYS A 177 -8.86 -1.98 23.56
N MET A 178 -8.34 -2.33 22.39
CA MET A 178 -7.03 -1.90 21.92
C MET A 178 -7.09 -0.63 21.06
N LYS A 179 -6.08 0.24 21.23
CA LYS A 179 -5.84 1.39 20.35
C LYS A 179 -4.40 1.38 19.83
N LEU A 180 -4.25 1.82 18.59
CA LEU A 180 -2.97 2.18 17.99
C LEU A 180 -2.64 3.64 18.33
N GLU A 181 -1.43 3.89 18.79
CA GLU A 181 -0.91 5.25 19.05
C GLU A 181 -0.08 5.71 17.86
N VAL A 182 -0.36 6.91 17.37
CA VAL A 182 0.32 7.54 16.24
C VAL A 182 0.94 8.84 16.72
N ASP A 183 2.25 8.96 16.56
CA ASP A 183 3.07 10.12 16.95
C ASP A 183 3.50 10.98 15.73
N ASP A 184 4.21 12.07 16.01
CA ASP A 184 4.63 13.13 15.07
C ASP A 184 5.43 12.62 13.88
N ASP A 185 6.10 11.47 14.02
CA ASP A 185 7.02 10.98 13.01
C ASP A 185 6.36 10.01 12.03
N GLY A 186 5.20 9.39 12.38
CA GLY A 186 4.49 8.41 11.55
C GLY A 186 5.37 7.26 11.01
N ASN A 187 6.59 7.16 11.51
CA ASN A 187 7.71 6.40 10.98
C ASN A 187 8.62 5.92 12.10
N ASP A 188 8.57 6.59 13.26
CA ASP A 188 9.31 6.16 14.42
C ASP A 188 8.48 5.15 15.21
N LEU A 189 8.48 3.94 14.68
CA LEU A 189 8.05 2.81 15.44
C LEU A 189 9.18 2.30 16.34
N ASP A 190 10.18 3.10 16.79
CA ASP A 190 11.24 2.64 17.72
C ASP A 190 10.70 2.33 19.13
N TRP A 191 9.39 2.46 19.35
CA TRP A 191 8.64 1.79 20.42
C TRP A 191 8.36 0.29 20.14
N LEU A 192 8.77 -0.22 18.98
CA LEU A 192 8.78 -1.63 18.55
C LEU A 192 10.12 -2.30 18.88
N GLY A 193 10.39 -2.46 20.18
CA GLY A 193 11.61 -3.15 20.65
C GLY A 193 12.04 -4.36 19.84
#